data_AF-A0A916U8J2-F1
#
_entry.id   AF-A0A916U8J2-F1
#
_cell.length_a   1.000
_cell.length_b   1.000
_cell.length_c   1.000
_cell.angle_alpha   90.00
_cell.angle_beta   90.00
_cell.angle_gamma   90.00
#
_symmetry.space_group_name_H-M   'P 1'
#
loop_
_entity.id
_entity.type
_entity.pdbx_description
1 polymer ?
#
loop_
_entity_poly.entity_id
_entity_poly.type
_entity_poly.pdbx_seq_one_letter_code
_entity_poly.pdbx_strand_id
1 'polypeptide(L)'
;MELVISQGAQQHRWTRYLMIGLAVGVLDLVITSGLYPLLMLLPANLLGESAAAGILTKSEAPFSTSILFINLVVLMPLFETTLAQSLPIELARKLGASKNICIFLSAFIFGLGHFLNGGLGHGLLTFCAGLILAYFYLKVREDGPGASYWVTAIAHATNNLVMCILFTWFPSLA
;
A
#
# COMPACT_ATOMS: atom_id res chain seq x y z
N MET A 1 4.56 3.21 -39.38
CA MET A 1 3.40 2.37 -39.02
C MET A 1 3.70 1.52 -37.78
N GLU A 2 4.84 0.82 -37.72
CA GLU A 2 5.29 0.08 -36.51
C GLU A 2 5.38 0.92 -35.22
N LEU A 3 5.92 2.14 -35.29
CA LEU A 3 6.02 3.06 -34.13
C LEU A 3 4.65 3.49 -33.57
N VAL A 4 3.62 3.57 -34.42
CA VAL A 4 2.26 3.94 -33.98
C VAL A 4 1.57 2.74 -33.35
N ILE A 5 1.79 1.54 -33.89
CA ILE A 5 1.27 0.28 -33.35
C ILE A 5 1.91 -0.04 -31.99
N SER A 6 3.21 0.20 -31.82
CA SER A 6 3.91 -0.02 -30.54
C SER A 6 3.47 0.97 -29.45
N GLN A 7 3.26 2.24 -29.79
CA GLN A 7 2.74 3.25 -28.86
C GLN A 7 1.31 2.94 -28.39
N GLY A 8 0.43 2.53 -29.31
CA GLY A 8 -0.93 2.12 -28.96
C GLY A 8 -0.96 0.91 -28.03
N ALA A 9 -0.17 -0.12 -28.34
CA ALA A 9 -0.06 -1.30 -27.47
C ALA A 9 0.49 -0.97 -26.07
N GLN A 10 1.47 -0.06 -25.98
CA GLN A 10 2.02 0.38 -24.69
C GLN A 10 1.01 1.20 -23.88
N GLN A 11 0.27 2.11 -24.52
CA GLN A 11 -0.76 2.90 -23.86
C GLN A 11 -1.87 2.02 -23.25
N HIS A 12 -2.33 0.99 -23.98
CA HIS A 12 -3.30 0.03 -23.46
C HIS A 12 -2.79 -0.73 -22.22
N ARG A 13 -1.50 -1.04 -22.15
CA ARG A 13 -0.89 -1.71 -20.98
C ARG A 13 -0.88 -0.82 -19.74
N TRP A 14 -0.51 0.45 -19.88
CA TRP A 14 -0.49 1.39 -18.75
C TRP A 14 -1.88 1.69 -18.21
N THR A 15 -2.87 1.88 -19.09
CA THR A 15 -4.27 2.03 -18.67
C THR A 15 -4.74 0.82 -17.89
N ARG A 16 -4.40 -0.40 -18.35
CA ARG A 16 -4.70 -1.63 -17.61
C ARG A 16 -4.05 -1.65 -16.22
N TYR A 17 -2.77 -1.32 -16.09
CA TYR A 17 -2.09 -1.31 -14.80
C TYR A 17 -2.67 -0.28 -13.84
N LEU A 18 -3.02 0.90 -14.35
CA LEU A 18 -3.70 1.92 -13.58
C LEU A 18 -5.05 1.43 -13.05
N MET A 19 -5.89 0.86 -13.92
CA MET A 19 -7.21 0.34 -13.52
C MET A 19 -7.11 -0.78 -12.50
N ILE A 20 -6.16 -1.72 -12.68
CA ILE A 20 -5.93 -2.80 -11.71
C ILE A 20 -5.48 -2.20 -10.38
N GLY A 21 -4.48 -1.30 -10.39
CA GLY A 21 -3.98 -0.67 -9.17
C GLY A 21 -5.09 0.06 -8.41
N LEU A 22 -5.88 0.89 -9.09
CA LEU A 22 -7.01 1.59 -8.47
C LEU A 22 -8.03 0.60 -7.86
N ALA A 23 -8.43 -0.44 -8.60
CA ALA A 23 -9.38 -1.43 -8.13
C ALA A 23 -8.86 -2.21 -6.91
N VAL A 24 -7.57 -2.58 -6.93
CA VAL A 24 -6.92 -3.27 -5.81
C VAL A 24 -6.83 -2.35 -4.59
N GLY A 25 -6.49 -1.07 -4.77
CA GLY A 25 -6.46 -0.11 -3.67
C GLY A 25 -7.81 0.09 -2.99
N VAL A 26 -8.90 0.14 -3.78
CA VAL A 26 -10.27 0.20 -3.23
C VAL A 26 -10.64 -1.11 -2.52
N LEU A 27 -10.31 -2.27 -3.11
CA LEU A 27 -10.54 -3.56 -2.48
C LEU A 27 -9.80 -3.68 -1.13
N ASP A 28 -8.52 -3.28 -1.12
CA ASP A 28 -7.67 -3.26 0.06
C ASP A 28 -8.27 -2.38 1.16
N LEU A 29 -8.72 -1.18 0.81
CA LEU A 29 -9.41 -0.28 1.74
C LEU A 29 -10.67 -0.94 2.33
N VAL A 30 -11.51 -1.55 1.51
CA VAL A 30 -12.76 -2.19 1.98
C VAL A 30 -12.45 -3.32 2.95
N ILE A 31 -11.46 -4.17 2.63
CA ILE A 31 -11.08 -5.29 3.49
C ILE A 31 -10.48 -4.78 4.80
N THR A 32 -9.51 -3.88 4.74
CA THR A 32 -8.84 -3.34 5.95
C THR A 32 -9.81 -2.55 6.83
N SER A 33 -10.69 -1.74 6.26
CA SER A 33 -11.75 -1.04 7.01
C SER A 33 -12.73 -2.01 7.66
N GLY A 34 -13.08 -3.12 6.97
CA GLY A 34 -13.92 -4.18 7.52
C GLY A 34 -13.28 -4.96 8.68
N LEU A 35 -11.95 -4.96 8.78
CA LEU A 35 -11.21 -5.57 9.90
C LEU A 35 -11.10 -4.65 11.12
N TYR A 36 -11.33 -3.34 10.95
CA TYR A 36 -11.21 -2.36 12.04
C TYR A 36 -12.11 -2.66 13.26
N PRO A 37 -13.38 -3.11 13.12
CA PRO A 37 -14.20 -3.50 14.27
C PRO A 37 -13.61 -4.67 15.08
N LEU A 38 -12.86 -5.58 14.45
CA LEU A 38 -12.18 -6.66 15.16
C LEU A 38 -11.03 -6.13 16.00
N LEU A 39 -10.34 -5.07 15.55
CA LEU A 39 -9.30 -4.43 16.35
C LEU A 39 -9.86 -3.74 17.58
N MET A 40 -11.11 -3.26 17.57
CA MET A 40 -11.75 -2.66 18.75
C MET A 40 -11.95 -3.65 19.92
N LEU A 41 -11.70 -4.95 19.69
CA LEU A 41 -11.64 -5.95 20.75
C LEU A 41 -10.30 -5.96 21.49
N LEU A 42 -9.27 -5.32 20.94
CA LEU A 42 -7.97 -5.17 21.59
C LEU A 42 -8.02 -4.08 22.66
N PRO A 43 -7.22 -4.22 23.74
CA PRO A 43 -6.98 -3.13 24.68
C PRO A 43 -6.59 -1.83 23.97
N ALA A 44 -7.22 -0.71 24.34
CA ALA A 44 -7.04 0.58 23.65
C ALA A 44 -5.57 1.03 23.60
N ASN A 45 -4.76 0.66 24.60
CA ASN A 45 -3.32 0.96 24.64
C ASN A 45 -2.50 0.20 23.58
N LEU A 46 -3.07 -0.79 22.90
CA LEU A 46 -2.41 -1.56 21.84
C LEU A 46 -2.81 -1.12 20.42
N LEU A 47 -3.89 -0.34 20.27
CA LEU A 47 -4.35 0.11 18.96
C LEU A 47 -3.34 1.04 18.27
N GLY A 48 -2.78 1.97 19.05
CA GLY A 48 -1.92 3.04 18.55
C GLY A 48 -2.63 3.96 17.55
N GLU A 49 -1.97 5.03 17.13
CA GLU A 49 -2.46 5.89 16.05
C GLU A 49 -1.95 5.39 14.71
N SER A 50 -2.74 5.56 13.64
CA SER A 50 -2.20 5.29 12.29
C SER A 50 -1.11 6.31 11.93
N ALA A 51 -0.12 5.93 11.10
CA ALA A 51 0.94 6.84 10.70
C ALA A 51 0.40 8.12 10.01
N ALA A 52 -0.62 7.96 9.16
CA ALA A 52 -1.30 9.07 8.50
C ALA A 52 -2.04 9.97 9.51
N ALA A 53 -2.73 9.38 10.49
CA ALA A 53 -3.40 10.14 11.55
C ALA A 53 -2.40 10.89 12.43
N GLY A 54 -1.32 10.25 12.87
CA GLY A 54 -0.28 10.89 13.66
C GLY A 54 0.30 12.10 12.94
N ILE A 55 0.57 11.99 11.63
CA ILE A 55 1.06 13.12 10.82
C ILE A 55 -0.02 14.20 10.67
N LEU A 56 -1.28 13.86 10.44
CA LEU A 56 -2.34 14.85 10.20
C LEU A 56 -2.84 15.54 11.48
N THR A 57 -2.81 14.84 12.63
CA THR A 57 -3.38 15.32 13.91
C THR A 57 -2.34 15.95 14.83
N LYS A 58 -1.07 15.47 14.79
CA LYS A 58 0.03 16.01 15.62
C LYS A 58 0.92 17.00 14.86
N SER A 59 0.63 17.25 13.59
CA SER A 59 1.34 18.24 12.80
C SER A 59 1.06 19.66 13.30
N GLU A 60 2.00 20.20 14.09
CA GLU A 60 2.39 21.61 13.98
C GLU A 60 3.32 21.83 12.76
N ALA A 61 3.31 20.92 11.78
CA ALA A 61 4.34 20.84 10.77
C ALA A 61 4.30 22.08 9.85
N PRO A 62 5.46 22.70 9.56
CA PRO A 62 5.56 23.90 8.71
C PRO A 62 5.31 23.61 7.21
N PHE A 63 4.74 22.45 6.87
CA PHE A 63 4.57 21.99 5.49
C PHE A 63 3.17 22.29 4.99
N SER A 64 3.07 22.81 3.77
CA SER A 64 1.78 23.01 3.11
C SER A 64 1.08 21.66 2.88
N THR A 65 -0.25 21.68 2.81
CA THR A 65 -1.09 20.51 2.50
C THR A 65 -0.62 19.78 1.23
N SER A 66 -0.12 20.52 0.23
CA SER A 66 0.44 19.97 -1.00
C SER A 66 1.69 19.12 -0.76
N ILE A 67 2.58 19.55 0.15
CA ILE A 67 3.79 18.79 0.51
C ILE A 67 3.41 17.50 1.24
N LEU A 68 2.47 17.58 2.19
CA LEU A 68 1.94 16.41 2.89
C LEU A 68 1.31 15.41 1.92
N PHE A 69 0.49 15.90 0.99
CA PHE A 69 -0.12 15.06 -0.06
C PHE A 69 0.93 14.35 -0.91
N ILE A 70 1.91 15.09 -1.46
CA ILE A 70 2.98 14.50 -2.29
C ILE A 70 3.75 13.45 -1.49
N ASN A 71 4.02 13.70 -0.21
CA ASN A 71 4.75 12.77 0.62
C ASN A 71 3.93 11.48 0.89
N LEU A 72 2.71 11.61 1.41
CA LEU A 72 1.88 10.49 1.87
C LEU A 72 1.26 9.67 0.73
N VAL A 73 0.94 10.31 -0.40
CA VAL A 73 0.20 9.67 -1.50
C VAL A 73 1.12 9.26 -2.64
N VAL A 74 2.28 9.91 -2.81
CA VAL A 74 3.16 9.64 -3.95
C VAL A 74 4.49 9.05 -3.48
N LEU A 75 5.27 9.80 -2.71
CA LEU A 75 6.65 9.41 -2.39
C LEU A 75 6.73 8.20 -1.45
N MET A 76 5.98 8.20 -0.34
CA MET A 76 5.98 7.10 0.61
C MET A 76 5.46 5.80 -0.01
N PRO A 77 4.32 5.77 -0.72
CA PRO A 77 3.88 4.54 -1.38
C PRO A 77 4.89 3.96 -2.36
N LEU A 78 5.59 4.80 -3.14
CA LEU A 78 6.64 4.34 -4.06
C LEU A 78 7.85 3.74 -3.32
N PHE A 79 8.28 4.40 -2.24
CA PHE A 79 9.39 3.95 -1.40
C PHE A 79 9.06 2.66 -0.66
N GLU A 80 7.92 2.63 0.03
CA GLU A 80 7.45 1.48 0.80
C GLU A 80 7.15 0.28 -0.10
N THR A 81 6.56 0.49 -1.27
CA THR A 81 6.38 -0.60 -2.25
C THR A 81 7.71 -1.18 -2.69
N THR A 82 8.77 -0.36 -2.77
CA THR A 82 10.11 -0.86 -3.08
C THR A 82 10.64 -1.74 -1.95
N LEU A 83 10.63 -1.24 -0.72
CA LEU A 83 11.26 -1.89 0.42
C LEU A 83 10.48 -3.06 1.00
N ALA A 84 9.16 -2.95 1.03
CA ALA A 84 8.29 -3.90 1.72
C ALA A 84 7.55 -4.85 0.78
N GLN A 85 7.51 -4.55 -0.53
CA GLN A 85 6.88 -5.42 -1.53
C GLN A 85 7.88 -5.95 -2.55
N SER A 86 8.37 -5.10 -3.45
CA SER A 86 9.19 -5.51 -4.59
C SER A 86 10.49 -6.20 -4.18
N LEU A 87 11.27 -5.58 -3.30
CA LEU A 87 12.56 -6.12 -2.86
C LEU A 87 12.42 -7.47 -2.12
N PRO A 88 11.60 -7.61 -1.06
CA PRO A 88 11.49 -8.88 -0.34
C PRO A 88 10.90 -9.98 -1.21
N ILE A 89 9.92 -9.68 -2.07
CA ILE A 89 9.35 -10.67 -2.99
C ILE A 89 10.42 -11.13 -3.98
N GLU A 90 11.09 -10.22 -4.69
CA GLU A 90 12.04 -10.61 -5.74
C GLU A 90 13.28 -11.31 -5.16
N LEU A 91 13.76 -10.91 -3.98
CA LEU A 91 14.84 -11.62 -3.29
C LEU A 91 14.41 -13.03 -2.86
N ALA A 92 13.25 -13.19 -2.22
CA ALA A 92 12.76 -14.50 -1.82
C ALA A 92 12.54 -15.42 -3.04
N ARG A 93 11.99 -14.88 -4.14
CA ARG A 93 11.81 -15.62 -5.40
C ARG A 93 13.15 -16.08 -6.00
N LYS A 94 14.17 -15.22 -5.98
CA LYS A 94 15.53 -15.58 -6.45
C LYS A 94 16.13 -16.72 -5.63
N LEU A 95 15.75 -16.84 -4.36
CA LEU A 95 16.14 -17.93 -3.46
C LEU A 95 15.25 -19.18 -3.59
N GLY A 96 14.30 -19.21 -4.53
CA GLY A 96 13.43 -20.36 -4.77
C GLY A 96 12.23 -20.47 -3.81
N ALA A 97 11.90 -19.40 -3.07
CA ALA A 97 10.76 -19.41 -2.17
C ALA A 97 9.42 -19.58 -2.92
N SER A 98 8.47 -20.25 -2.29
CA SER A 98 7.12 -20.41 -2.83
C SER A 98 6.37 -19.08 -2.87
N LYS A 99 5.31 -18.99 -3.69
CA LYS A 99 4.46 -17.79 -3.77
C LYS A 99 3.92 -17.38 -2.40
N ASN A 100 3.48 -18.36 -1.60
CA ASN A 100 2.92 -18.11 -0.27
C ASN A 100 3.97 -17.54 0.70
N ILE A 101 5.21 -18.04 0.66
CA ILE A 101 6.31 -17.52 1.48
C ILE A 101 6.62 -16.08 1.08
N CYS A 102 6.69 -15.79 -0.23
CA CYS A 102 6.92 -14.43 -0.72
C CYS A 102 5.84 -13.47 -0.21
N ILE A 103 4.56 -13.85 -0.32
CA ILE A 103 3.42 -13.05 0.16
C ILE A 103 3.54 -12.79 1.65
N PHE A 104 3.73 -13.84 2.44
CA PHE A 104 3.78 -13.72 3.89
C PHE A 104 4.98 -12.88 4.36
N LEU A 105 6.17 -13.11 3.82
CA LEU A 105 7.39 -12.35 4.18
C LEU A 105 7.22 -10.86 3.87
N SER A 106 6.71 -10.56 2.66
CA SER A 106 6.45 -9.20 2.19
C SER A 106 5.44 -8.48 3.10
N ALA A 107 4.31 -9.12 3.37
CA ALA A 107 3.28 -8.60 4.27
C ALA A 107 3.81 -8.40 5.70
N PHE A 108 4.61 -9.35 6.19
CA PHE A 108 5.22 -9.27 7.52
C PHE A 108 6.17 -8.08 7.65
N ILE A 109 7.04 -7.85 6.67
CA ILE A 109 7.93 -6.68 6.65
C ILE A 109 7.11 -5.38 6.62
N PHE A 110 6.07 -5.33 5.80
CA PHE A 110 5.21 -4.16 5.68
C PHE A 110 4.46 -3.86 7.00
N GLY A 111 3.83 -4.88 7.60
CA GLY A 111 3.15 -4.75 8.88
C GLY A 111 4.11 -4.43 10.04
N LEU A 112 5.32 -4.98 10.03
CA LEU A 112 6.33 -4.69 11.05
C LEU A 112 6.79 -3.24 11.00
N GLY A 113 7.03 -2.68 9.79
CA GLY A 113 7.38 -1.27 9.64
C GLY A 113 6.32 -0.33 10.24
N HIS A 114 5.05 -0.65 10.01
CA HIS A 114 3.92 0.09 10.54
C HIS A 114 3.66 -0.16 12.03
N PHE A 115 3.94 -1.36 12.53
CA PHE A 115 3.94 -1.64 13.96
C PHE A 115 4.89 -0.70 14.72
N LEU A 116 6.10 -0.51 14.19
CA LEU A 116 7.10 0.36 14.80
C LEU A 116 6.73 1.85 14.77
N ASN A 117 5.84 2.27 13.86
CA ASN A 117 5.42 3.66 13.70
C ASN A 117 4.07 3.95 14.41
N GLY A 118 3.14 2.99 14.43
CA GLY A 118 1.76 3.19 14.87
C GLY A 118 1.18 2.12 15.79
N GLY A 119 2.00 1.21 16.34
CA GLY A 119 1.55 0.21 17.30
C GLY A 119 0.88 -1.03 16.68
N LEU A 120 0.34 -1.91 17.55
CA LEU A 120 -0.12 -3.24 17.15
C LEU A 120 -1.32 -3.19 16.21
N GLY A 121 -2.31 -2.34 16.48
CA GLY A 121 -3.48 -2.19 15.60
C GLY A 121 -3.06 -1.76 14.18
N HIS A 122 -2.21 -0.74 14.08
CA HIS A 122 -1.69 -0.28 12.80
C HIS A 122 -0.88 -1.37 12.07
N GLY A 123 0.00 -2.08 12.78
CA GLY A 123 0.80 -3.18 12.23
C GLY A 123 -0.04 -4.36 11.73
N LEU A 124 -1.13 -4.71 12.43
CA LEU A 124 -2.02 -5.79 12.01
C LEU A 124 -2.84 -5.43 10.76
N LEU A 125 -3.40 -4.23 10.69
CA LEU A 125 -4.13 -3.78 9.48
C LEU A 125 -3.22 -3.72 8.27
N THR A 126 -2.05 -3.14 8.44
CA THR A 126 -1.08 -3.01 7.34
C THR A 126 -0.46 -4.35 6.98
N PHE A 127 -0.32 -5.29 7.90
CA PHE A 127 0.00 -6.69 7.56
C PHE A 127 -1.08 -7.28 6.61
N CYS A 128 -2.36 -7.12 6.94
CA CYS A 128 -3.45 -7.57 6.08
C CYS A 128 -3.43 -6.88 4.71
N ALA A 129 -3.18 -5.58 4.67
CA ALA A 129 -3.00 -4.83 3.42
C ALA A 129 -1.81 -5.37 2.61
N GLY A 130 -0.70 -5.63 3.29
CA GLY A 130 0.51 -6.21 2.72
C GLY A 130 0.27 -7.56 2.07
N LEU A 131 -0.63 -8.40 2.60
CA LEU A 131 -1.01 -9.67 1.97
C LEU A 131 -1.68 -9.44 0.61
N ILE A 132 -2.60 -8.47 0.53
CA ILE A 132 -3.33 -8.11 -0.69
C ILE A 132 -2.36 -7.53 -1.73
N LEU A 133 -1.54 -6.56 -1.31
CA LEU A 133 -0.52 -5.94 -2.15
C LEU A 133 0.48 -6.97 -2.70
N ALA A 134 1.02 -7.84 -1.86
CA ALA A 134 1.98 -8.86 -2.28
C ALA A 134 1.34 -9.92 -3.20
N TYR A 135 0.08 -10.30 -2.95
CA TYR A 135 -0.66 -11.21 -3.82
C TYR A 135 -0.82 -10.62 -5.22
N PHE A 136 -1.26 -9.37 -5.33
CA PHE A 136 -1.44 -8.71 -6.63
C PHE A 136 -0.11 -8.41 -7.33
N TYR A 137 0.95 -8.09 -6.58
CA TYR A 137 2.31 -8.00 -7.11
C TYR A 137 2.67 -9.30 -7.87
N LEU A 138 2.51 -10.46 -7.21
CA LEU A 138 2.80 -11.76 -7.83
C LEU A 138 1.83 -12.12 -8.96
N LYS A 139 0.57 -11.68 -8.89
CA LYS A 139 -0.43 -11.96 -9.91
C LYS A 139 -0.13 -11.24 -11.24
N VAL A 140 0.41 -10.03 -11.17
CA VAL A 140 0.80 -9.22 -12.34
C VAL A 140 2.23 -9.53 -12.80
N ARG A 141 2.97 -10.38 -12.06
CA ARG A 141 4.41 -10.60 -12.27
C ARG A 141 4.79 -11.20 -13.62
N GLU A 142 3.85 -11.86 -14.29
CA GLU A 142 4.00 -12.37 -15.66
C GLU A 142 4.22 -11.24 -16.68
N ASP A 143 3.70 -10.03 -16.40
CA ASP A 143 3.91 -8.84 -17.23
C ASP A 143 5.26 -8.15 -16.95
N GLY A 144 6.02 -8.65 -15.96
CA GLY A 144 7.34 -8.15 -15.54
C GLY A 144 7.37 -7.51 -14.15
N PRO A 145 8.54 -7.40 -13.50
CA PRO A 145 8.65 -6.84 -12.15
C PRO A 145 8.28 -5.35 -12.10
N GLY A 146 8.51 -4.60 -13.17
CA GLY A 146 8.08 -3.20 -13.29
C GLY A 146 6.56 -3.05 -13.31
N ALA A 147 5.84 -3.91 -14.03
CA ALA A 147 4.38 -3.90 -14.04
C ALA A 147 3.81 -4.22 -12.67
N SER A 148 4.33 -5.25 -12.00
CA SER A 148 3.99 -5.59 -10.62
C SER A 148 4.22 -4.43 -9.66
N TYR A 149 5.38 -3.79 -9.76
CA TYR A 149 5.71 -2.63 -8.94
C TYR A 149 4.67 -1.51 -9.12
N TRP A 150 4.38 -1.11 -10.35
CA TRP A 150 3.47 -0.01 -10.62
C TRP A 150 2.04 -0.31 -10.20
N VAL A 151 1.51 -1.51 -10.46
CA VAL A 151 0.18 -1.89 -9.98
C VAL A 151 0.10 -1.83 -8.45
N THR A 152 1.12 -2.34 -7.77
CA THR A 152 1.16 -2.39 -6.30
C THR A 152 1.31 -1.00 -5.71
N ALA A 153 2.19 -0.16 -6.28
CA ALA A 153 2.39 1.21 -5.84
C ALA A 153 1.16 2.08 -6.06
N ILE A 154 0.45 1.92 -7.18
CA ILE A 154 -0.82 2.60 -7.44
C ILE A 154 -1.88 2.13 -6.45
N ALA A 155 -1.99 0.83 -6.17
CA ALA A 155 -2.92 0.32 -5.17
C ALA A 155 -2.67 0.91 -3.78
N HIS A 156 -1.40 0.92 -3.36
CA HIS A 156 -0.99 1.49 -2.09
C HIS A 156 -1.25 3.00 -2.03
N ALA A 157 -0.88 3.76 -3.06
CA ALA A 157 -1.15 5.19 -3.17
C ALA A 157 -2.66 5.49 -3.13
N THR A 158 -3.48 4.64 -3.76
CA THR A 158 -4.95 4.77 -3.75
C THR A 158 -5.50 4.58 -2.34
N ASN A 159 -5.03 3.57 -1.60
CA ASN A 159 -5.42 3.37 -0.20
C ASN A 159 -5.05 4.61 0.64
N ASN A 160 -3.79 5.05 0.58
CA ASN A 160 -3.33 6.23 1.32
C ASN A 160 -4.11 7.50 0.97
N LEU A 161 -4.42 7.71 -0.31
CA LEU A 161 -5.23 8.85 -0.74
C LEU A 161 -6.60 8.83 -0.06
N VAL A 162 -7.30 7.71 -0.11
CA VAL A 162 -8.64 7.62 0.48
C VAL A 162 -8.58 7.76 2.00
N MET A 163 -7.58 7.15 2.66
CA MET A 163 -7.39 7.31 4.11
C MET A 163 -7.09 8.76 4.50
N CYS A 164 -6.25 9.47 3.73
CA CYS A 164 -5.99 10.90 3.95
C CYS A 164 -7.27 11.74 3.81
N ILE A 165 -8.10 11.46 2.80
CA ILE A 165 -9.40 12.12 2.62
C ILE A 165 -10.31 11.81 3.82
N LEU A 166 -10.42 10.54 4.22
CA LEU A 166 -11.27 10.13 5.34
C LEU A 166 -10.86 10.81 6.64
N PHE A 167 -9.56 10.85 6.98
CA PHE A 167 -9.09 11.50 8.20
C PHE A 167 -9.20 13.03 8.16
N THR A 168 -9.11 13.63 6.98
CA THR A 168 -9.33 15.08 6.83
C THR A 168 -10.79 15.45 7.05
N TRP A 169 -11.74 14.66 6.53
CA TRP A 169 -13.17 14.95 6.59
C TRP A 169 -13.84 14.41 7.86
N PHE A 170 -13.29 13.33 8.44
CA PHE A 170 -13.76 12.67 9.65
C PHE A 170 -12.59 12.48 10.63
N PRO A 171 -12.10 13.55 11.28
CA PRO A 171 -10.95 13.48 12.18
C PRO A 171 -11.12 12.52 13.37
N SER A 172 -12.37 12.20 13.74
CA SER A 172 -12.68 11.20 14.77
C SER A 172 -12.33 9.76 14.39
N LEU A 173 -12.03 9.50 13.11
CA LEU A 173 -11.60 8.19 12.61
C LEU A 173 -10.06 8.05 12.58
N ALA A 174 -9.34 9.15 12.81
CA ALA A 174 -7.87 9.21 12.77
C ALA A 174 -7.25 8.52 13.99
#